data_AF-I2GE46-F1
#
_entry.id   AF-I2GE46-F1
#
_cell.length_a   1.000
_cell.length_b   1.000
_cell.length_c   1.000
_cell.angle_alpha   90.00
_cell.angle_beta   90.00
_cell.angle_gamma   90.00
#
_symmetry.space_group_name_H-M   'P 1'
#
loop_
_entity.id
_entity.type
_entity.pdbx_description
1 polymer ?
#
loop_
_entity_poly.entity_id
_entity_poly.type
_entity_poly.pdbx_seq_one_letter_code
_entity_poly.pdbx_strand_id
1 'polypeptide(L)' 'MELKYITASIVYSLLGIFILVVCFIIIEKIAPENLWKKIVDEQNVALAILAAAFMIAVSIIISSAIHG' A
#
# COMPACT_ATOMS: atom_id res chain seq x y z
N MET A 1 1.88 -11.57 29.40
CA MET A 1 2.28 -12.33 28.20
C MET A 1 1.48 -11.84 27.00
N GLU A 2 0.15 -11.86 27.09
CA GLU A 2 -0.81 -11.30 26.11
C GLU A 2 -0.52 -9.87 25.61
N LEU A 3 -0.25 -8.91 26.51
CA LEU A 3 -0.09 -7.50 26.12
C LEU A 3 1.08 -7.25 25.14
N LYS A 4 2.14 -8.06 25.22
CA LYS A 4 3.30 -7.94 24.33
C LYS A 4 2.96 -8.31 22.89
N TYR A 5 2.12 -9.34 22.70
CA TYR A 5 1.69 -9.78 21.38
C TYR A 5 0.74 -8.77 20.73
N ILE A 6 -0.22 -8.24 21.48
CA ILE A 6 -1.14 -7.19 20.99
C ILE A 6 -0.36 -5.95 20.56
N THR A 7 0.62 -5.52 21.37
CA THR A 7 1.46 -4.36 21.06
C THR A 7 2.29 -4.61 19.79
N ALA A 8 2.89 -5.79 19.66
CA ALA A 8 3.64 -6.17 18.46
C ALA A 8 2.74 -6.16 17.21
N SER A 9 1.56 -6.79 17.26
CA SER A 9 0.62 -6.83 16.13
C SER A 9 0.21 -5.44 15.67
N ILE A 10 -0.08 -4.53 16.61
CA ILE A 10 -0.44 -3.14 16.29
C ILE A 10 0.75 -2.42 15.63
N VAL A 11 1.95 -2.56 16.18
CA VAL A 11 3.15 -1.89 15.64
C VAL A 11 3.48 -2.39 14.23
N TYR A 12 3.49 -3.70 14.00
CA TYR A 12 3.82 -4.27 12.69
C TYR A 12 2.73 -4.02 11.64
N SER A 13 1.45 -4.03 12.02
CA SER A 13 0.37 -3.67 11.09
C SER A 13 0.42 -2.19 10.69
N LEU A 14 0.64 -1.28 11.64
CA LEU A 14 0.83 0.14 11.34
C LEU A 14 2.07 0.39 10.48
N LEU A 15 3.18 -0.31 10.75
CA LEU A 15 4.39 -0.24 9.95
C LEU A 15 4.12 -0.66 8.51
N GLY A 16 3.41 -1.77 8.30
CA GLY A 16 3.05 -2.23 6.96
C GLY A 16 2.18 -1.24 6.19
N ILE A 17 1.16 -0.67 6.85
CA ILE A 17 0.31 0.37 6.27
C ILE A 17 1.14 1.61 5.90
N PHE A 18 2.04 2.04 6.80
CA PHE A 18 2.91 3.19 6.56
C PHE A 18 3.80 2.98 5.34
N ILE A 19 4.46 1.82 5.22
CA ILE A 19 5.30 1.50 4.07
C ILE A 19 4.47 1.48 2.77
N LEU A 20 3.28 0.88 2.80
CA LEU A 20 2.40 0.81 1.64
C LEU A 20 1.98 2.21 1.15
N VAL A 21 1.63 3.11 2.07
CA VAL A 21 1.28 4.51 1.75
C VAL A 21 2.49 5.24 1.16
N VAL A 22 3.68 5.08 1.74
CA VAL A 22 4.92 5.69 1.22
C VAL A 22 5.22 5.19 -0.19
N CYS A 23 5.14 3.88 -0.45
CA CYS A 23 5.32 3.32 -1.79
C CYS A 23 4.32 3.88 -2.79
N PHE A 24 3.04 4.00 -2.42
CA PHE A 24 2.01 4.57 -3.28
C PHE A 24 2.32 6.03 -3.63
N ILE A 25 2.69 6.86 -2.65
CA ILE A 25 3.06 8.27 -2.87
C ILE A 25 4.26 8.40 -3.80
N ILE A 26 5.28 7.54 -3.63
CA ILE A 26 6.46 7.52 -4.50
C ILE A 26 6.05 7.23 -5.94
N ILE A 27 5.22 6.20 -6.16
CA ILE A 27 4.73 5.82 -7.49
C ILE A 27 3.90 6.96 -8.10
N GLU A 28 3.01 7.56 -7.32
CA GLU A 28 2.17 8.67 -7.78
C GLU A 28 2.99 9.89 -8.19
N LYS A 29 4.10 10.15 -7.51
CA LYS A 29 5.03 11.23 -7.88
C LYS A 29 5.89 10.91 -9.10
N ILE A 30 6.21 9.64 -9.33
CA ILE A 30 6.96 9.19 -10.52
C ILE A 30 6.05 9.10 -11.75
N ALA A 31 4.77 8.79 -11.55
CA ALA A 31 3.80 8.70 -12.62
C ALA A 31 3.72 10.06 -13.37
N PRO A 32 3.81 10.05 -14.71
CA PRO A 32 3.83 11.27 -15.51
C PRO A 32 2.51 12.04 -15.44
N GLU A 33 1.43 11.37 -15.05
CA GLU A 33 0.11 11.95 -14.91
C GLU A 33 -0.45 11.71 -13.52
N ASN A 34 -1.36 12.60 -13.12
CA ASN A 34 -2.03 12.50 -11.83
C ASN A 34 -2.98 11.29 -11.83
N LEU A 35 -2.53 10.20 -11.21
CA LEU A 35 -3.28 8.95 -11.10
C LEU A 35 -4.63 9.16 -10.41
N TRP A 36 -4.66 9.98 -9.35
CA TRP A 36 -5.89 10.31 -8.65
C TRP A 36 -6.94 10.93 -9.57
N LYS A 37 -6.54 11.93 -10.37
CA LYS A 37 -7.43 12.57 -11.35
C LYS A 37 -7.98 11.55 -12.36
N LYS A 38 -7.11 10.69 -12.91
CA LYS A 38 -7.56 9.67 -13.89
C LYS A 38 -8.50 8.64 -13.30
N ILE A 39 -8.29 8.24 -12.04
CA ILE A 39 -9.12 7.22 -11.39
C ILE A 39 -10.44 7.81 -10.91
N VAL A 40 -10.41 8.99 -10.27
CA VAL A 40 -11.59 9.58 -9.60
C VAL A 40 -12.42 10.42 -10.57
N ASP A 41 -11.78 11.32 -11.33
CA ASP A 41 -12.51 12.27 -12.18
C ASP A 41 -12.82 11.67 -13.55
N GLU A 42 -11.85 10.99 -14.16
CA GLU A 42 -12.01 10.37 -15.49
C GLU A 42 -12.54 8.93 -15.43
N GLN A 43 -12.73 8.38 -14.21
CA GLN A 43 -13.23 7.03 -13.96
C GLN A 43 -12.51 5.94 -14.75
N ASN A 44 -11.18 6.07 -14.91
CA ASN A 44 -10.38 5.10 -15.63
C ASN A 44 -10.23 3.79 -14.82
N VAL A 45 -11.13 2.85 -15.08
CA VAL A 45 -11.18 1.55 -14.39
C VAL A 45 -9.90 0.73 -14.62
N ALA A 46 -9.27 0.83 -15.79
CA ALA A 46 -8.04 0.11 -16.07
C ALA A 46 -6.88 0.57 -15.15
N LEU A 47 -6.76 1.89 -14.95
CA LEU A 47 -5.80 2.45 -13.99
C LEU A 47 -6.15 2.11 -12.54
N ALA A 48 -7.43 2.08 -12.19
CA ALA A 48 -7.86 1.68 -10.86
C ALA A 48 -7.50 0.21 -10.56
N ILE A 49 -7.71 -0.69 -11.52
CA ILE A 49 -7.33 -2.11 -11.40
C ILE A 49 -5.81 -2.25 -11.29
N LEU A 50 -5.05 -1.51 -12.11
CA LEU A 50 -3.59 -1.51 -12.04
C LEU A 50 -3.09 -1.05 -10.66
N ALA A 51 -3.66 0.05 -10.13
CA ALA A 51 -3.32 0.56 -8.81
C ALA A 51 -3.66 -0.46 -7.71
N ALA A 52 -4.82 -1.10 -7.78
CA ALA A 52 -5.21 -2.16 -6.83
C ALA A 52 -4.27 -3.37 -6.90
N ALA A 53 -3.93 -3.83 -8.10
CA ALA A 53 -2.98 -4.94 -8.29
C ALA A 53 -1.59 -4.61 -7.75
N PHE A 54 -1.13 -3.37 -7.95
CA PHE A 54 0.12 -2.87 -7.39
C PHE A 54 0.09 -2.85 -5.85
N MET A 55 -0.97 -2.33 -5.24
CA MET A 55 -1.14 -2.32 -3.78
C MET A 55 -1.12 -3.74 -3.20
N ILE A 56 -1.76 -4.71 -3.86
CA ILE A 56 -1.75 -6.12 -3.45
C ILE A 56 -0.32 -6.68 -3.53
N ALA A 57 0.39 -6.46 -4.64
CA ALA A 57 1.76 -6.94 -4.81
C ALA A 57 2.71 -6.40 -3.71
N VAL A 58 2.63 -5.10 -3.41
CA VAL A 58 3.43 -4.48 -2.34
C VAL A 58 3.05 -5.03 -0.97
N SER A 59 1.76 -5.19 -0.69
CA SER A 59 1.29 -5.79 0.58
C SER A 59 1.83 -7.20 0.78
N ILE A 60 1.93 -8.01 -0.27
CA ILE A 60 2.49 -9.36 -0.21
C ILE A 60 3.98 -9.31 0.11
N ILE A 61 4.74 -8.41 -0.53
CA ILE A 61 6.18 -8.23 -0.25
C ILE A 61 6.40 -7.83 1.21
N ILE A 62 5.61 -6.87 1.73
CA ILE A 62 5.67 -6.45 3.13
C ILE A 62 5.34 -7.60 4.07
N SER A 63 4.27 -8.36 3.78
CA SER A 63 3.89 -9.53 4.59
C SER A 63 5.01 -10.56 4.67
N SER A 64 5.67 -10.85 3.55
CA SER A 64 6.81 -11.77 3.48
C SER A 64 8.04 -11.23 4.21
N ALA A 65 8.27 -9.91 4.21
CA ALA A 65 9.38 -9.30 4.92
C ALA A 65 9.21 -9.27 6.43
N ILE A 66 7.96 -9.15 6.93
CA ILE A 66 7.66 -9.12 8.36
C ILE A 66 7.67 -10.53 8.98
N HIS A 67 7.25 -11.55 8.22
CA HIS A 67 7.18 -12.95 8.69
C HIS A 67 8.35 -13.82 8.20
N GLY A 68 9.40 -13.21 7.63
CA GLY A 68 10.61 -13.88 7.14
C GLY A 68 11.61 -14.21 8.23
#